data_AF-A0A842VCH9-F1
#
_entry.id   AF-A0A842VCH9-F1
#
_cell.length_a   1.000
_cell.length_b   1.000
_cell.length_c   1.000
_cell.angle_alpha   90.00
_cell.angle_beta   90.00
_cell.angle_gamma   90.00
#
_symmetry.space_group_name_H-M   'P 1'
#
loop_
_entity.id
_entity.type
_entity.pdbx_description
1 polymer ?
#
loop_
_entity_poly.entity_id
_entity_poly.type
_entity_poly.pdbx_seq_one_letter_code
_entity_poly.pdbx_strand_id
1 'polypeptide(L)'
;MVQAIGQLIGQIIGAAIGALIGALIVQLACKMVVKFKPPYGIAYKATFLGYVASVLVGFVGGFVIGASGQQFTGTSIILLMAIGFFVQAAIYAHLIKHPETGAISFGKACIVSLIQLIFGALLIGGIVLVVMTVTSI
;
A
#
# COMPACT_ATOMS: atom_id res chain seq x y z
N MET A 1 -9.49 -8.63 -23.10
CA MET A 1 -9.69 -7.25 -22.57
C MET A 1 -10.72 -7.17 -21.45
N VAL A 2 -11.92 -7.76 -21.58
CA VAL A 2 -12.95 -7.74 -20.51
C VAL A 2 -12.47 -8.30 -19.16
N GLN A 3 -11.73 -9.41 -19.15
CA GLN A 3 -11.14 -9.95 -17.91
C GLN A 3 -10.13 -9.00 -17.24
N ALA A 4 -9.30 -8.31 -18.02
CA ALA A 4 -8.31 -7.37 -17.48
C ALA A 4 -8.99 -6.16 -16.83
N ILE A 5 -10.07 -5.65 -17.44
CA ILE A 5 -10.87 -4.56 -16.88
C ILE A 5 -11.56 -5.00 -15.59
N GLY A 6 -12.16 -6.21 -15.58
CA GLY A 6 -12.78 -6.78 -14.37
C GLY A 6 -11.78 -6.95 -13.22
N GLN A 7 -10.57 -7.43 -13.50
CA GLN A 7 -9.50 -7.53 -12.50
C GLN A 7 -9.06 -6.18 -11.97
N LEU A 8 -8.90 -5.18 -12.83
CA LEU A 8 -8.48 -3.83 -12.42
C LEU A 8 -9.53 -3.18 -11.52
N ILE A 9 -10.81 -3.30 -11.88
CA ILE A 9 -11.94 -2.82 -11.06
C ILE A 9 -11.96 -3.55 -9.72
N GLY A 10 -11.83 -4.87 -9.72
CA GLY A 10 -11.77 -5.67 -8.49
C GLY A 10 -10.62 -5.26 -7.57
N GLN A 11 -9.43 -5.00 -8.13
CA GLN A 11 -8.28 -4.51 -7.38
C GLN A 11 -8.49 -3.12 -6.80
N ILE A 12 -9.12 -2.20 -7.55
CA ILE A 12 -9.42 -0.84 -7.06
C ILE A 12 -10.46 -0.89 -5.93
N ILE A 13 -11.51 -1.72 -6.06
CA ILE A 13 -12.51 -1.92 -5.01
C ILE A 13 -11.87 -2.55 -3.78
N GLY A 14 -11.05 -3.58 -3.97
CA GLY A 14 -10.28 -4.21 -2.90
C GLY A 14 -9.33 -3.22 -2.21
N ALA A 15 -8.68 -2.34 -2.98
CA ALA A 15 -7.85 -1.26 -2.46
C ALA A 15 -8.66 -0.24 -1.65
N ALA A 16 -9.88 0.11 -2.08
CA ALA A 16 -10.76 1.01 -1.32
C ALA A 16 -11.15 0.39 0.03
N ILE A 17 -11.59 -0.87 0.04
CA ILE A 17 -11.98 -1.58 1.27
C ILE A 17 -10.76 -1.77 2.18
N GLY A 18 -9.64 -2.24 1.63
CA GLY A 18 -8.39 -2.42 2.36
C GLY A 18 -7.84 -1.10 2.91
N ALA A 19 -8.05 0.02 2.20
CA ALA A 19 -7.64 1.34 2.67
C ALA A 19 -8.44 1.81 3.89
N LEU A 20 -9.66 1.32 4.13
CA LEU A 20 -10.41 1.64 5.36
C LEU A 20 -9.66 1.17 6.60
N ILE A 21 -9.16 -0.07 6.59
CA ILE A 21 -8.35 -0.65 7.66
C ILE A 21 -6.94 -0.05 7.64
N GLY A 22 -6.34 0.06 6.46
CA GLY A 22 -5.00 0.62 6.28
C GLY A 22 -4.90 2.06 6.77
N ALA A 23 -5.97 2.86 6.65
CA ALA A 23 -6.03 4.22 7.20
C ALA A 23 -5.87 4.25 8.72
N LEU A 24 -6.48 3.30 9.44
CA LEU A 24 -6.31 3.20 10.90
C LEU A 24 -4.87 2.86 11.27
N ILE A 25 -4.26 1.95 10.53
CA ILE A 25 -2.85 1.57 10.69
C ILE A 25 -1.95 2.78 10.42
N VAL A 26 -2.19 3.51 9.33
CA VAL A 26 -1.42 4.73 8.98
C VAL A 26 -1.61 5.83 10.02
N GLN A 27 -2.81 6.02 10.58
CA GLN A 27 -3.01 6.96 11.69
C GLN A 27 -2.19 6.59 12.92
N LEU A 28 -2.14 5.31 13.28
CA LEU A 28 -1.36 4.83 14.40
C LEU A 28 0.14 5.01 14.13
N ALA A 29 0.60 4.62 12.93
CA ALA A 29 1.98 4.79 12.50
C ALA A 29 2.41 6.27 12.50
N CYS A 30 1.57 7.17 11.99
CA CYS A 30 1.83 8.61 12.05
C CYS A 30 1.90 9.12 13.49
N LYS A 31 1.02 8.64 14.38
CA LYS A 31 1.07 8.99 15.80
C LYS A 31 2.38 8.52 16.45
N MET A 32 2.91 7.36 16.06
CA MET A 32 4.18 6.84 16.60
C MET A 32 5.41 7.57 16.04
N VAL A 33 5.44 7.83 14.73
CA VAL A 33 6.63 8.36 14.02
C VAL A 33 6.68 9.89 14.03
N VAL A 34 5.53 10.52 13.83
CA VAL A 34 5.40 11.98 13.63
C VAL A 34 4.81 12.64 14.87
N LYS A 35 4.37 11.86 15.88
CA LYS A 35 3.69 12.35 17.09
C LYS A 35 2.40 13.12 16.81
N PHE A 36 1.84 12.92 15.62
CA PHE A 36 0.63 13.57 15.14
C PHE A 36 -0.33 12.54 14.56
N LYS A 37 -1.62 12.68 14.89
CA LYS A 37 -2.67 11.82 14.34
C LYS A 37 -3.37 12.56 13.20
N PRO A 38 -3.11 12.20 11.92
CA PRO A 38 -3.79 12.83 10.80
C PRO A 38 -5.29 12.53 10.82
N PRO A 39 -6.14 13.43 10.27
CA PRO A 39 -7.57 13.15 10.11
C PRO A 39 -7.79 11.87 9.30
N TYR A 40 -8.80 11.08 9.67
CA TYR A 40 -9.04 9.77 9.05
C TYR A 40 -9.24 9.88 7.52
N GLY A 41 -9.92 10.92 7.06
CA GLY A 41 -10.10 11.16 5.62
C GLY A 41 -8.79 11.40 4.85
N ILE A 42 -7.79 12.02 5.48
CA ILE A 42 -6.46 12.20 4.86
C ILE A 42 -5.67 10.90 4.88
N ALA A 43 -5.69 10.18 5.99
CA ALA A 43 -5.04 8.87 6.08
C ALA A 43 -5.65 7.88 5.08
N TYR A 44 -6.97 7.84 4.95
CA TYR A 44 -7.68 7.02 3.97
C TYR A 44 -7.30 7.40 2.53
N LYS A 45 -7.35 8.69 2.18
CA LYS A 45 -6.96 9.14 0.84
C LYS A 45 -5.51 8.78 0.54
N ALA A 46 -4.60 8.99 1.48
CA ALA A 46 -3.20 8.63 1.34
C ALA A 46 -3.03 7.13 1.09
N THR A 47 -3.60 6.29 1.96
CA THR A 47 -3.55 4.82 1.83
C THR A 47 -4.17 4.34 0.52
N PHE A 48 -5.34 4.86 0.16
CA PHE A 48 -6.02 4.51 -1.08
C PHE A 48 -5.20 4.89 -2.30
N LEU A 49 -4.68 6.12 -2.37
CA LEU A 49 -3.78 6.53 -3.47
C LEU A 49 -2.50 5.69 -3.49
N GLY A 50 -1.95 5.33 -2.33
CA GLY A 50 -0.79 4.44 -2.22
C GLY A 50 -1.05 3.07 -2.83
N TYR A 51 -2.20 2.47 -2.54
CA TYR A 51 -2.61 1.18 -3.11
C TYR A 51 -2.90 1.29 -4.60
N VAL A 52 -3.63 2.31 -5.04
CA VAL A 52 -3.89 2.55 -6.48
C VAL A 52 -2.58 2.76 -7.23
N ALA A 53 -1.65 3.55 -6.69
CA ALA A 53 -0.35 3.77 -7.30
C ALA A 53 0.49 2.49 -7.36
N SER A 54 0.41 1.64 -6.33
CA SER A 54 1.08 0.33 -6.34
C SER A 54 0.50 -0.61 -7.40
N VAL A 55 -0.82 -0.61 -7.59
CA VAL A 55 -1.48 -1.34 -8.68
C VAL A 55 -1.01 -0.81 -10.05
N LEU A 56 -0.93 0.51 -10.21
CA LEU A 56 -0.43 1.12 -11.45
C LEU A 56 1.05 0.78 -11.70
N VAL A 57 1.90 0.80 -10.68
CA VAL A 57 3.31 0.38 -10.77
C VAL A 57 3.39 -1.09 -11.22
N GLY A 58 2.57 -1.97 -10.65
CA GLY A 58 2.50 -3.37 -11.06
C GLY A 58 2.02 -3.54 -12.50
N PHE A 59 1.02 -2.77 -12.91
CA PHE A 59 0.49 -2.80 -14.28
C PHE A 59 1.51 -2.30 -15.31
N VAL A 60 2.12 -1.14 -15.06
CA VAL A 60 3.17 -0.58 -15.93
C VAL A 60 4.39 -1.49 -15.95
N GLY A 61 4.83 -1.98 -14.78
CA GLY A 61 5.94 -2.93 -14.68
C GLY A 61 5.70 -4.22 -15.46
N GLY A 62 4.49 -4.79 -15.34
CA GLY A 62 4.11 -5.97 -16.10
C GLY A 62 4.00 -5.73 -17.61
N PHE A 63 3.54 -4.55 -18.02
CA PHE A 63 3.50 -4.17 -19.43
C PHE A 63 4.92 -4.03 -20.01
N VAL A 64 5.84 -3.36 -19.30
CA VAL A 64 7.23 -3.18 -19.75
C VAL A 64 7.95 -4.52 -19.85
N ILE A 65 7.83 -5.37 -18.82
CA ILE A 65 8.45 -6.70 -18.81
C ILE A 65 7.85 -7.56 -19.94
N GLY A 66 6.52 -7.57 -20.08
CA GLY A 66 5.84 -8.31 -21.14
C GLY A 66 6.22 -7.84 -22.55
N ALA A 67 6.34 -6.52 -22.76
CA ALA A 67 6.77 -5.95 -24.04
C ALA A 67 8.23 -6.27 -24.38
N SER A 68 9.08 -6.45 -23.36
CA SER A 68 10.48 -6.85 -23.54
C SER A 68 10.67 -8.35 -23.85
N GLY A 69 9.58 -9.14 -23.86
CA GLY A 69 9.62 -10.60 -24.05
C GLY A 69 10.29 -11.36 -22.89
N GLN A 70 10.64 -10.65 -21.82
CA GLN A 70 11.24 -11.24 -20.62
C GLN A 70 10.14 -11.80 -19.71
N GLN A 71 10.47 -12.87 -18.99
CA GLN A 71 9.60 -13.40 -17.94
C GLN A 71 9.83 -12.65 -16.63
N PHE A 72 8.79 -12.61 -15.78
CA PHE A 72 8.94 -12.16 -14.40
C PHE A 72 9.92 -13.07 -13.67
N THR A 73 11.13 -12.57 -13.44
CA THR A 73 12.12 -13.20 -12.56
C THR A 73 11.92 -12.73 -11.12
N GLY A 74 12.41 -13.49 -10.14
CA GLY A 74 12.39 -13.07 -8.74
C GLY A 74 12.99 -11.66 -8.52
N THR A 75 14.04 -11.32 -9.27
CA THR A 75 14.67 -10.00 -9.24
C THR A 75 13.72 -8.89 -9.72
N SER A 76 12.97 -9.12 -10.80
CA SER A 76 12.01 -8.14 -11.32
C SER A 76 10.86 -7.88 -10.33
N ILE A 77 10.42 -8.91 -9.61
CA ILE A 77 9.38 -8.80 -8.59
C ILE A 77 9.89 -7.97 -7.41
N ILE A 78 11.09 -8.26 -6.90
CA ILE A 78 11.69 -7.50 -5.79
C ILE A 78 11.87 -6.03 -6.18
N LEU A 79 12.32 -5.76 -7.41
CA LEU A 79 12.48 -4.39 -7.90
C LEU A 79 11.14 -3.65 -7.95
N LEU A 80 10.09 -4.28 -8.47
CA LEU A 80 8.74 -3.68 -8.52
C LEU A 80 8.15 -3.44 -7.13
N MET A 81 8.40 -4.35 -6.18
CA MET A 81 8.02 -4.16 -4.78
C MET A 81 8.74 -2.96 -4.16
N ALA A 82 10.05 -2.81 -4.41
CA ALA A 82 10.82 -1.67 -3.92
C ALA A 82 10.29 -0.35 -4.51
N ILE A 83 10.02 -0.31 -5.82
CA ILE A 83 9.45 0.88 -6.48
C ILE A 83 8.07 1.20 -5.88
N GLY A 84 7.20 0.21 -5.73
CA GLY A 84 5.87 0.39 -5.13
C GLY A 84 5.94 0.96 -3.71
N PHE A 85 6.86 0.46 -2.90
CA PHE A 85 7.13 0.96 -1.56
C PHE A 85 7.54 2.45 -1.55
N PHE A 86 8.47 2.85 -2.42
CA PHE A 86 8.91 4.25 -2.50
C PHE A 86 7.84 5.18 -3.07
N VAL A 87 7.05 4.72 -4.04
CA VAL A 87 5.90 5.46 -4.57
C VAL A 87 4.86 5.70 -3.47
N GLN A 88 4.54 4.67 -2.68
CA GLN A 88 3.63 4.80 -1.54
C GLN A 88 4.19 5.76 -0.48
N ALA A 89 5.49 5.69 -0.16
CA ALA A 89 6.13 6.63 0.76
C ALA A 89 6.10 8.08 0.25
N ALA A 90 6.29 8.29 -1.06
CA ALA A 90 6.20 9.63 -1.67
C ALA A 90 4.78 10.21 -1.55
N ILE A 91 3.77 9.39 -1.79
CA ILE A 91 2.35 9.76 -1.62
C ILE A 91 2.07 10.17 -0.17
N TYR A 92 2.60 9.43 0.80
CA TYR A 92 2.43 9.75 2.22
C TYR A 92 3.14 11.04 2.62
N ALA A 93 4.36 11.26 2.12
CA ALA A 93 5.08 12.51 2.35
C ALA A 93 4.31 13.73 1.82
N HIS A 94 3.63 13.60 0.68
CA HIS A 94 2.91 14.71 0.06
C HIS A 94 1.52 14.96 0.67
N LEU A 95 0.77 13.90 0.98
CA LEU A 95 -0.62 14.02 1.44
C LEU A 95 -0.75 14.20 2.94
N ILE A 96 0.15 13.61 3.73
CA ILE A 96 0.08 13.72 5.19
C ILE A 96 0.84 14.98 5.60
N LYS A 97 0.09 16.06 5.83
CA LYS A 97 0.60 17.36 6.24
C LYS A 97 0.36 17.57 7.73
N HIS A 98 1.42 17.89 8.46
CA HIS A 98 1.35 18.36 9.82
C HIS A 98 0.78 19.80 9.83
N PRO A 99 -0.16 20.12 10.72
CA PRO A 99 -0.81 21.43 10.76
C PRO A 99 0.15 22.58 11.05
N GLU A 100 1.26 22.33 11.76
CA GLU A 100 2.23 23.38 12.14
C GLU A 100 3.54 23.38 11.34
N THR A 101 3.96 22.22 10.81
CA THR A 101 5.30 22.05 10.19
C THR A 101 5.22 21.71 8.70
N GLY A 102 4.02 21.58 8.13
CA GLY A 102 3.81 21.28 6.71
C GLY A 102 3.95 19.80 6.39
N ALA A 103 4.40 19.48 5.17
CA ALA A 103 4.49 18.09 4.69
C ALA A 103 5.47 17.25 5.54
N ILE A 104 5.14 15.97 5.76
CA ILE A 104 6.04 15.06 6.47
C ILE A 104 7.26 14.77 5.59
N SER A 105 8.44 14.74 6.20
CA SER A 105 9.67 14.39 5.49
C SER A 105 9.62 12.96 4.94
N PHE A 106 10.20 12.75 3.76
CA PHE A 106 10.19 11.45 3.08
C PHE A 106 10.71 10.30 3.96
N GLY A 107 11.72 10.56 4.80
CA GLY A 107 12.23 9.56 5.75
C GLY A 107 11.19 9.11 6.78
N LYS A 108 10.37 10.02 7.31
CA LYS A 108 9.27 9.67 8.23
C LYS A 108 8.15 8.94 7.49
N ALA A 109 7.85 9.34 6.26
CA ALA A 109 6.87 8.65 5.42
C ALA A 109 7.31 7.21 5.09
N CYS A 110 8.60 6.99 4.86
CA CYS A 110 9.20 5.66 4.67
C CYS A 110 8.98 4.76 5.90
N ILE A 111 9.21 5.28 7.11
CA ILE A 111 8.96 4.53 8.35
C ILE A 111 7.46 4.23 8.51
N VAL A 112 6.58 5.18 8.19
CA VAL A 112 5.12 4.95 8.22
C VAL A 112 4.72 3.84 7.25
N SER A 113 5.25 3.82 6.03
CA SER A 113 5.03 2.75 5.06
C SER A 113 5.56 1.40 5.55
N LEU A 114 6.72 1.36 6.21
CA LEU A 114 7.26 0.13 6.82
C LEU A 114 6.36 -0.40 7.94
N ILE A 115 5.91 0.47 8.84
CA ILE A 115 4.99 0.08 9.92
C ILE A 115 3.70 -0.47 9.31
N GLN A 116 3.15 0.19 8.30
CA GLN A 116 1.97 -0.31 7.62
C GLN A 116 2.20 -1.67 6.98
N LEU A 117 3.36 -1.90 6.36
CA LEU A 117 3.71 -3.19 5.77
C LEU A 117 3.76 -4.30 6.83
N ILE A 118 4.38 -4.04 7.98
CA ILE A 118 4.45 -4.98 9.11
C ILE A 118 3.05 -5.30 9.64
N PHE A 119 2.26 -4.27 9.97
CA PHE A 119 0.91 -4.47 10.49
C PHE A 119 -0.01 -5.13 9.46
N GLY A 120 0.10 -4.77 8.18
CA GLY A 120 -0.64 -5.41 7.09
C GLY A 120 -0.29 -6.89 6.96
N ALA A 121 1.00 -7.23 7.01
CA ALA A 121 1.46 -8.62 6.96
C ALA A 121 0.98 -9.43 8.18
N LEU A 122 1.02 -8.86 9.38
CA LEU A 122 0.49 -9.50 10.60
C LEU A 122 -1.02 -9.73 10.50
N LEU A 123 -1.77 -8.77 9.96
CA LEU A 123 -3.22 -8.85 9.84
C LEU A 123 -3.62 -9.92 8.81
N ILE A 124 -2.97 -9.95 7.64
CA ILE A 124 -3.19 -10.99 6.63
C ILE A 124 -2.77 -12.35 7.16
N GLY A 125 -1.58 -12.47 7.77
CA GLY A 125 -1.09 -13.72 8.34
C GLY A 125 -2.01 -14.26 9.43
N GLY A 126 -2.53 -13.39 10.30
CA GLY A 126 -3.53 -13.75 11.31
C GLY A 126 -4.84 -14.24 10.72
N ILE A 127 -5.37 -13.56 9.69
CA ILE A 127 -6.59 -13.99 8.98
C ILE A 127 -6.36 -15.37 8.34
N VAL A 128 -5.25 -15.56 7.62
CA VAL A 128 -4.95 -16.84 6.97
C VAL A 128 -4.88 -17.96 8.00
N LEU A 129 -4.21 -17.74 9.13
CA LEU A 129 -4.13 -18.73 10.21
C LEU A 129 -5.52 -19.08 10.77
N VAL A 130 -6.36 -18.09 11.05
CA VAL A 130 -7.74 -18.32 11.54
C VAL A 130 -8.54 -19.08 10.51
N VAL A 131 -8.50 -18.68 9.24
CA VAL A 131 -9.21 -19.36 8.15
C VAL A 131 -8.77 -20.82 8.07
N MET A 132 -7.47 -21.09 8.10
CA MET A 132 -6.94 -22.46 8.09
C MET A 132 -7.47 -23.28 9.27
N THR A 133 -7.48 -22.71 10.49
CA THR A 133 -8.03 -23.40 11.67
C THR A 133 -9.53 -23.67 11.59
N VAL A 134 -10.31 -22.79 10.97
CA VAL A 134 -11.77 -22.96 10.81
C VAL A 134 -12.10 -23.95 9.70
N THR A 135 -11.36 -23.96 8.59
CA THR A 135 -11.58 -24.92 7.48
C THR A 135 -11.08 -26.34 7.78
N SER A 136 -10.32 -26.52 8.87
CA SER A 136 -9.83 -27.82 9.31
C SER A 136 -10.79 -28.53 10.29
N ILE A 137 -12.00 -28.00 10.48
CA ILE A 137 -13.11 -28.55 11.29
C ILE A 137 -14.23 -28.99 10.33
#